data_AF-A0A3S4VBD1-F1
#
_entry.id   AF-A0A3S4VBD1-F1
#
_cell.length_a   1.000
_cell.length_b   1.000
_cell.length_c   1.000
_cell.angle_alpha   90.00
_cell.angle_beta   90.00
_cell.angle_gamma   90.00
#
_symmetry.space_group_name_H-M   'P 1'
#
loop_
_entity.id
_entity.type
_entity.pdbx_description
1 polymer ?
#
loop_
_entity_poly.entity_id
_entity_poly.type
_entity_poly.pdbx_seq_one_letter_code
_entity_poly.pdbx_strand_id
1 'polypeptide(L)'
;MVDGYKSASQIARVLTEDWFAHKSPELKAWQKTVNPPRRLGNERFISALFKDPTKVEDAEKLMTELHAVASDMQDVGLKLDFYQFFTEEELRDIYEQNNERMWLCNGQAPDNYGVTQRSAVSLWHNIVAEVNRALQGKPTATLRFGHDTPLYRLLALLGPDNLSDEQTDEMDKVIPMAANLQMVFYYNPDKEEKPLKPQQVIVKFMLNEHVILIKKRPTKPCARMPLR
;
A
#
# COMPACT_ATOMS: atom_id res chain seq x y z
N MET A 1 0.93 44.59 9.30
CA MET A 1 2.15 43.93 9.81
C MET A 1 1.67 42.95 10.88
N VAL A 2 1.69 41.62 10.68
CA VAL A 2 2.73 40.75 10.08
C VAL A 2 4.00 40.83 10.95
N ASP A 3 4.48 39.77 11.63
CA ASP A 3 4.09 38.35 11.57
C ASP A 3 4.16 37.62 12.93
N GLY A 4 3.75 36.35 12.99
CA GLY A 4 3.74 35.58 14.26
C GLY A 4 3.34 34.11 14.14
N TYR A 5 4.07 33.34 13.33
CA TYR A 5 3.79 31.92 13.05
C TYR A 5 3.59 31.07 14.31
N LYS A 6 2.40 30.47 14.46
CA LYS A 6 2.19 29.35 15.40
C LYS A 6 2.78 28.08 14.79
N SER A 7 3.61 27.38 15.56
CA SER A 7 4.40 26.25 15.09
C SER A 7 3.55 25.05 14.67
N ALA A 8 3.98 24.32 13.63
CA ALA A 8 3.32 23.12 13.11
C ALA A 8 3.24 21.94 14.12
N SER A 9 3.92 22.06 15.26
CA SER A 9 4.03 21.07 16.33
C SER A 9 2.72 20.68 17.03
N GLN A 10 1.60 21.34 16.76
CA GLN A 10 0.29 21.04 17.38
C GLN A 10 -0.62 20.10 16.57
N ILE A 11 -0.22 19.66 15.36
CA ILE A 11 -1.05 18.81 14.49
C ILE A 11 -0.59 17.34 14.48
N ALA A 12 0.69 17.07 14.77
CA ALA A 12 1.23 15.71 14.86
C ALA A 12 0.79 15.01 16.16
N ARG A 13 -0.43 14.46 16.17
CA ARG A 13 -0.77 13.39 17.12
C ARG A 13 0.12 12.19 16.81
N VAL A 14 1.08 11.88 17.70
CA VAL A 14 1.74 10.58 17.69
C VAL A 14 0.69 9.54 18.09
N LEU A 15 0.42 8.63 17.18
CA LEU A 15 -0.61 7.61 17.27
C LEU A 15 0.10 6.27 16.99
N THR A 16 -0.11 5.25 17.83
CA THR A 16 0.64 3.97 17.76
C THR A 16 0.38 3.16 16.49
N GLU A 17 1.27 2.25 16.09
CA GLU A 17 1.08 1.50 14.82
C GLU A 17 -0.20 0.63 14.79
N ASP A 18 -0.61 0.10 15.94
CA ASP A 18 -1.59 -0.99 16.09
C ASP A 18 -3.01 -0.76 15.53
N TRP A 19 -3.45 0.49 15.31
CA TRP A 19 -4.78 0.80 14.77
C TRP A 19 -4.77 1.18 13.26
N PHE A 20 -3.61 1.16 12.58
CA PHE A 20 -3.44 1.50 11.15
C PHE A 20 -2.80 0.34 10.43
N ALA A 21 -1.66 -0.10 10.96
CA ALA A 21 -1.02 -1.35 10.61
C ALA A 21 -1.65 -2.52 11.39
N HIS A 22 -2.98 -2.52 11.60
CA HIS A 22 -3.66 -3.51 12.44
C HIS A 22 -3.56 -4.93 11.86
N LYS A 23 -2.52 -5.67 12.24
CA LYS A 23 -2.31 -7.05 11.80
C LYS A 23 -3.12 -8.01 12.68
N SER A 24 -4.40 -8.16 12.33
CA SER A 24 -5.34 -9.09 12.98
C SER A 24 -4.81 -10.54 12.96
N PRO A 25 -5.24 -11.43 13.87
CA PRO A 25 -4.86 -12.84 13.83
C PRO A 25 -5.26 -13.53 12.52
N GLU A 26 -6.41 -13.14 11.95
CA GLU A 26 -6.90 -13.59 10.64
C GLU A 26 -5.93 -13.20 9.51
N LEU A 27 -5.50 -11.93 9.44
CA LEU A 27 -4.53 -11.46 8.45
C LEU A 27 -3.17 -12.15 8.61
N LYS A 28 -2.72 -12.34 9.86
CA LYS A 28 -1.48 -13.08 10.18
C LYS A 28 -1.54 -14.57 9.85
N ALA A 29 -2.73 -15.17 9.77
CA ALA A 29 -2.91 -16.54 9.32
C ALA A 29 -2.88 -16.60 7.77
N TRP A 30 -3.63 -15.72 7.10
CA TRP A 30 -3.63 -15.59 5.64
C TRP A 30 -2.23 -15.32 5.07
N GLN A 31 -1.49 -14.36 5.65
CA GLN A 31 -0.13 -14.01 5.19
C GLN A 31 0.89 -15.15 5.39
N LYS A 32 0.55 -16.22 6.12
CA LYS A 32 1.36 -17.45 6.23
C LYS A 32 1.00 -18.53 5.20
N THR A 33 -0.18 -18.45 4.57
CA THR A 33 -0.59 -19.38 3.49
C THR A 33 -0.23 -18.85 2.10
N VAL A 34 0.04 -17.55 1.96
CA VAL A 34 0.47 -16.93 0.70
C VAL A 34 1.93 -17.27 0.39
N ASN A 35 2.14 -18.17 -0.57
CA ASN A 35 3.44 -18.39 -1.19
C ASN A 35 3.33 -18.59 -2.71
N PRO A 36 3.21 -17.51 -3.50
CA PRO A 36 3.21 -17.60 -4.96
C PRO A 36 4.55 -18.15 -5.48
N PRO A 37 4.54 -19.02 -6.50
CA PRO A 37 5.75 -19.63 -7.05
C PRO A 37 6.54 -18.65 -7.93
N ARG A 38 7.85 -18.86 -8.00
CA ARG A 38 8.69 -18.38 -9.12
C ARG A 38 8.44 -19.25 -10.36
N ARG A 39 8.65 -18.70 -11.56
CA ARG A 39 8.60 -19.43 -12.84
C ARG A 39 9.98 -19.90 -13.30
N LEU A 40 11.04 -19.20 -12.92
CA LEU A 40 12.42 -19.53 -13.25
C LEU A 40 13.13 -20.17 -12.06
N GLY A 41 13.89 -21.22 -12.33
CA GLY A 41 14.80 -21.83 -11.36
C GLY A 41 15.96 -20.92 -10.98
N ASN A 42 16.86 -21.41 -10.13
CA ASN A 42 17.99 -20.64 -9.58
C ASN A 42 19.35 -21.08 -10.19
N GLU A 43 19.34 -22.04 -11.10
CA GLU A 43 20.54 -22.77 -11.55
C GLU A 43 21.54 -21.86 -12.27
N ARG A 44 21.06 -20.96 -13.14
CA ARG A 44 21.91 -20.00 -13.85
C ARG A 44 22.53 -18.99 -12.89
N PHE A 45 21.72 -18.41 -12.01
CA PHE A 45 22.16 -17.44 -11.00
C PHE A 45 23.23 -18.02 -10.07
N ILE A 46 23.00 -19.21 -9.50
CA ILE A 46 24.01 -19.85 -8.63
C ILE A 46 25.26 -20.26 -9.43
N SER A 47 25.11 -20.76 -10.66
CA SER A 47 26.26 -21.13 -11.51
C SER A 47 27.11 -19.93 -11.97
N ALA A 48 26.55 -18.72 -11.98
CA ALA A 48 27.29 -17.49 -12.24
C ALA A 48 28.12 -17.01 -11.03
N LEU A 49 27.69 -17.33 -9.81
CA LEU A 49 28.30 -16.85 -8.56
C LEU A 49 29.24 -17.87 -7.89
N PHE A 50 28.98 -19.18 -8.03
CA PHE A 50 29.68 -20.24 -7.29
C PHE A 50 30.42 -21.21 -8.19
N LYS A 51 31.69 -21.49 -7.86
CA LYS A 51 32.51 -22.53 -8.52
C LYS A 51 31.98 -23.96 -8.33
N ASP A 52 31.14 -24.15 -7.33
CA ASP A 52 30.48 -25.42 -7.01
C ASP A 52 29.04 -25.14 -6.58
N PRO A 53 28.10 -25.04 -7.53
CA PRO A 53 26.69 -24.76 -7.26
C PRO A 53 26.02 -25.76 -6.30
N THR A 54 26.54 -27.00 -6.23
CA THR A 54 25.92 -28.08 -5.43
C THR A 54 26.03 -27.87 -3.93
N LYS A 55 26.80 -26.87 -3.48
CA LYS A 55 27.01 -26.52 -2.07
C LYS A 55 26.14 -25.35 -1.58
N VAL A 56 25.25 -24.81 -2.41
CA VAL A 56 24.27 -23.81 -1.96
C VAL A 56 22.99 -24.51 -1.50
N GLU A 57 22.77 -24.52 -0.18
CA GLU A 57 21.65 -25.23 0.45
C GLU A 57 20.28 -24.62 0.11
N ASP A 58 20.20 -23.28 0.03
CA ASP A 58 18.97 -22.53 -0.21
C ASP A 58 19.19 -21.47 -1.31
N ALA A 59 19.10 -21.94 -2.56
CA ALA A 59 19.36 -21.13 -3.75
C ALA A 59 18.29 -20.06 -4.00
N GLU A 60 17.01 -20.35 -3.72
CA GLU A 60 15.91 -19.40 -3.93
C GLU A 60 16.00 -18.24 -2.94
N LYS A 61 16.28 -18.55 -1.66
CA LYS A 61 16.49 -17.51 -0.65
C LYS A 61 17.73 -16.67 -0.96
N LEU A 62 18.86 -17.28 -1.31
CA LEU A 62 20.06 -16.50 -1.63
C LEU A 62 19.82 -15.54 -2.81
N MET A 63 19.07 -15.97 -3.82
CA MET A 63 18.73 -15.14 -4.98
C MET A 63 17.75 -14.01 -4.63
N THR A 64 16.73 -14.29 -3.82
CA THR A 64 15.72 -13.29 -3.43
C THR A 64 16.24 -12.29 -2.38
N GLU A 65 17.08 -12.72 -1.44
CA GLU A 65 17.75 -11.83 -0.48
C GLU A 65 18.79 -10.93 -1.19
N LEU A 66 19.55 -11.45 -2.16
CA LEU A 66 20.46 -10.60 -2.96
C LEU A 66 19.69 -9.61 -3.84
N HIS A 67 18.52 -9.99 -4.35
CA HIS A 67 17.63 -9.09 -5.09
C HIS A 67 17.07 -7.98 -4.18
N ALA A 68 16.70 -8.30 -2.93
CA ALA A 68 16.29 -7.31 -1.95
C ALA A 68 17.41 -6.29 -1.70
N VAL A 69 18.64 -6.75 -1.45
CA VAL A 69 19.81 -5.86 -1.30
C VAL A 69 20.05 -5.02 -2.57
N ALA A 70 19.96 -5.61 -3.77
CA ALA A 70 20.08 -4.87 -5.03
C ALA A 70 19.00 -3.79 -5.20
N SER A 71 17.79 -4.04 -4.68
CA SER A 71 16.66 -3.11 -4.72
C SER A 71 16.79 -1.97 -3.71
N ASP A 72 17.20 -2.27 -2.48
CA ASP A 72 17.44 -1.27 -1.42
C ASP A 72 18.66 -0.38 -1.74
N MET A 73 19.59 -0.86 -2.60
CA MET A 73 20.77 -0.11 -3.02
C MET A 73 20.46 1.19 -3.78
N GLN A 74 19.25 1.37 -4.33
CA GLN A 74 18.85 2.61 -5.00
C GLN A 74 18.65 3.78 -4.02
N ASP A 75 18.31 3.50 -2.76
CA ASP A 75 18.03 4.50 -1.72
C ASP A 75 19.30 4.99 -0.99
N VAL A 76 20.47 4.47 -1.37
CA VAL A 76 21.78 4.80 -0.76
C VAL A 76 22.81 5.21 -1.80
N GLY A 77 23.66 6.19 -1.46
CA GLY A 77 24.68 6.76 -2.35
C GLY A 77 25.89 5.86 -2.64
N LEU A 78 25.69 4.56 -2.83
CA LEU A 78 26.76 3.59 -3.11
C LEU A 78 27.16 3.62 -4.58
N LYS A 79 28.43 3.28 -4.86
CA LYS A 79 28.97 3.09 -6.22
C LYS A 79 29.17 1.60 -6.51
N LEU A 80 28.10 0.85 -6.30
CA LEU A 80 28.00 -0.58 -6.54
C LEU A 80 26.69 -0.85 -7.28
N ASP A 81 26.68 -1.89 -8.09
CA ASP A 81 25.48 -2.40 -8.76
C ASP A 81 25.44 -3.91 -8.55
N PHE A 82 24.35 -4.43 -8.00
CA PHE A 82 24.14 -5.87 -7.80
C PHE A 82 23.13 -6.45 -8.82
N TYR A 83 22.46 -5.63 -9.64
CA TYR A 83 21.63 -6.11 -10.74
C TYR A 83 22.48 -6.82 -11.81
N GLN A 84 23.76 -6.48 -11.94
CA GLN A 84 24.73 -7.18 -12.81
C GLN A 84 24.82 -8.70 -12.59
N PHE A 85 24.36 -9.23 -11.45
CA PHE A 85 24.37 -10.66 -11.15
C PHE A 85 23.18 -11.42 -11.74
N PHE A 86 22.13 -10.73 -12.18
CA PHE A 86 20.85 -11.28 -12.64
C PHE A 86 20.68 -11.12 -14.17
N THR A 87 19.76 -11.86 -14.77
CA THR A 87 19.22 -11.53 -16.10
C THR A 87 17.92 -10.72 -15.97
N GLU A 88 17.52 -9.98 -17.01
CA GLU A 88 16.22 -9.28 -16.99
C GLU A 88 15.04 -10.24 -16.79
N GLU A 89 15.12 -11.47 -17.29
CA GLU A 89 14.11 -12.51 -17.09
C GLU A 89 14.00 -12.92 -15.61
N GLU A 90 15.13 -13.06 -14.92
CA GLU A 90 15.20 -13.37 -13.49
C GLU A 90 14.69 -12.21 -12.61
N LEU A 91 15.06 -10.98 -12.95
CA LEU A 91 14.53 -9.78 -12.28
C LEU A 91 13.01 -9.67 -12.48
N ARG A 92 12.53 -9.97 -13.69
CA ARG A 92 11.11 -9.95 -14.03
C ARG A 92 10.33 -11.02 -13.25
N ASP A 93 10.86 -12.24 -13.15
CA ASP A 93 10.24 -13.33 -12.39
C ASP A 93 10.14 -13.02 -10.88
N ILE A 94 11.18 -12.43 -10.28
CA ILE A 94 11.15 -11.98 -8.88
C ILE A 94 10.16 -10.81 -8.68
N TYR A 95 10.16 -9.82 -9.58
CA TYR A 95 9.21 -8.70 -9.56
C TYR A 95 7.75 -9.19 -9.66
N GLU A 96 7.47 -10.17 -10.53
CA GLU A 96 6.12 -10.73 -10.70
C GLU A 96 5.69 -11.56 -9.48
N GLN A 97 6.57 -12.40 -8.92
CA GLN A 97 6.31 -13.11 -7.65
C GLN A 97 6.05 -12.14 -6.49
N ASN A 98 6.82 -11.03 -6.40
CA ASN A 98 6.64 -10.02 -5.37
C ASN A 98 5.31 -9.27 -5.50
N ASN A 99 4.95 -8.86 -6.73
CA ASN A 99 3.66 -8.20 -6.98
C ASN A 99 2.49 -9.12 -6.63
N GLU A 100 2.54 -10.41 -7.02
CA GLU A 100 1.50 -11.39 -6.68
C GLU A 100 1.41 -11.59 -5.16
N ARG A 101 2.56 -11.72 -4.48
CA ARG A 101 2.63 -11.83 -3.01
C ARG A 101 2.03 -10.61 -2.33
N MET A 102 2.30 -9.40 -2.84
CA MET A 102 1.76 -8.15 -2.32
C MET A 102 0.25 -8.02 -2.57
N TRP A 103 -0.22 -8.38 -3.76
CA TRP A 103 -1.64 -8.39 -4.14
C TRP A 103 -2.47 -9.36 -3.29
N LEU A 104 -1.98 -10.59 -3.09
CA LEU A 104 -2.59 -11.56 -2.18
C LEU A 104 -2.57 -11.08 -0.71
N CYS A 105 -1.42 -10.61 -0.20
CA CYS A 105 -1.26 -10.23 1.20
C CYS A 105 -1.89 -8.88 1.60
N ASN A 106 -2.18 -8.00 0.64
CA ASN A 106 -2.57 -6.59 0.91
C ASN A 106 -3.60 -5.99 -0.06
N GLY A 107 -3.67 -6.48 -1.31
CA GLY A 107 -4.49 -5.93 -2.39
C GLY A 107 -5.93 -6.45 -2.43
N GLN A 108 -6.56 -6.38 -3.61
CA GLN A 108 -7.97 -6.74 -3.81
C GLN A 108 -8.23 -8.21 -4.19
N ALA A 109 -7.19 -9.05 -4.26
CA ALA A 109 -7.26 -10.47 -4.60
C ALA A 109 -8.45 -11.21 -3.94
N PRO A 110 -9.40 -11.80 -4.70
CA PRO A 110 -10.60 -12.44 -4.16
C PRO A 110 -10.32 -13.52 -3.11
N ASP A 111 -9.22 -14.26 -3.29
CA ASP A 111 -8.79 -15.36 -2.42
C ASP A 111 -8.45 -14.91 -0.99
N ASN A 112 -8.21 -13.62 -0.76
CA ASN A 112 -8.00 -13.08 0.59
C ASN A 112 -9.31 -12.90 1.39
N TYR A 113 -10.47 -13.19 0.79
CA TYR A 113 -11.81 -13.15 1.42
C TYR A 113 -12.11 -11.84 2.19
N GLY A 114 -11.53 -10.72 1.75
CA GLY A 114 -11.74 -9.41 2.35
C GLY A 114 -10.85 -9.10 3.57
N VAL A 115 -9.90 -9.96 3.94
CA VAL A 115 -9.11 -9.83 5.19
C VAL A 115 -8.15 -8.64 5.17
N THR A 116 -7.60 -8.34 4.00
CA THR A 116 -6.62 -7.26 3.82
C THR A 116 -7.31 -5.91 4.02
N GLN A 117 -8.48 -5.73 3.39
CA GLN A 117 -9.34 -4.55 3.47
C GLN A 117 -9.93 -4.38 4.88
N ARG A 118 -10.32 -5.48 5.56
CA ARG A 118 -10.79 -5.45 6.96
C ARG A 118 -9.77 -4.77 7.89
N SER A 119 -8.47 -5.00 7.68
CA SER A 119 -7.42 -4.42 8.53
C SER A 119 -7.30 -2.89 8.45
N ALA A 120 -7.73 -2.25 7.36
CA ALA A 120 -7.65 -0.80 7.17
C ALA A 120 -8.89 -0.04 7.69
N VAL A 121 -9.92 -0.73 8.21
CA VAL A 121 -11.19 -0.11 8.62
C VAL A 121 -11.02 0.88 9.78
N SER A 122 -10.15 0.58 10.76
CA SER A 122 -9.82 1.49 11.87
C SER A 122 -9.13 2.77 11.38
N LEU A 123 -8.27 2.66 10.37
CA LEU A 123 -7.63 3.78 9.69
C LEU A 123 -8.64 4.63 8.92
N TRP A 124 -9.53 3.99 8.14
CA TRP A 124 -10.61 4.70 7.45
C TRP A 124 -11.53 5.45 8.42
N HIS A 125 -11.94 4.82 9.53
CA HIS A 125 -12.73 5.47 10.58
C HIS A 125 -12.00 6.67 11.21
N ASN A 126 -10.67 6.61 11.39
CA ASN A 126 -9.90 7.76 11.85
C ASN A 126 -9.90 8.92 10.84
N ILE A 127 -9.71 8.62 9.54
CA ILE A 127 -9.78 9.63 8.47
C ILE A 127 -11.15 10.32 8.48
N VAL A 128 -12.25 9.55 8.47
CA VAL A 128 -13.62 10.09 8.53
C VAL A 128 -13.85 10.92 9.79
N ALA A 129 -13.29 10.52 10.93
CA ALA A 129 -13.40 11.28 12.19
C ALA A 129 -12.64 12.61 12.18
N GLU A 130 -11.46 12.70 11.57
CA GLU A 130 -10.74 13.98 11.39
C GLU A 130 -11.42 14.88 10.34
N VAL A 131 -11.94 14.30 9.24
CA VAL A 131 -12.73 15.03 8.24
C VAL A 131 -13.98 15.64 8.89
N ASN A 132 -14.74 14.87 9.66
CA ASN A 132 -15.92 15.37 10.38
C ASN A 132 -15.58 16.49 11.39
N ARG A 133 -14.35 16.54 11.93
CA ARG A 133 -13.87 17.68 12.73
C ARG A 133 -13.52 18.89 11.88
N ALA A 134 -12.87 18.70 10.72
CA ALA A 134 -12.54 19.78 9.80
C ALA A 134 -13.80 20.51 9.27
N LEU A 135 -14.84 19.75 8.92
CA LEU A 135 -16.13 20.30 8.43
C LEU A 135 -16.88 21.16 9.48
N GLN A 136 -16.55 21.05 10.77
CA GLN A 136 -17.12 21.86 11.84
C GLN A 136 -16.39 23.20 12.05
N GLY A 137 -15.15 23.34 11.56
CA GLY A 137 -14.21 24.32 12.08
C GLY A 137 -13.55 25.23 11.03
N LYS A 138 -12.23 25.36 11.14
CA LYS A 138 -11.37 25.99 10.14
C LYS A 138 -10.76 24.91 9.23
N PRO A 139 -10.37 25.24 7.99
CA PRO A 139 -9.57 24.33 7.17
C PRO A 139 -8.33 23.83 7.90
N THR A 140 -8.09 22.52 7.85
CA THR A 140 -6.92 21.85 8.44
C THR A 140 -6.32 20.87 7.43
N ALA A 141 -5.03 20.58 7.59
CA ALA A 141 -4.39 19.44 6.96
C ALA A 141 -4.07 18.40 8.05
N THR A 142 -4.25 17.11 7.77
CA THR A 142 -3.84 16.02 8.67
C THR A 142 -2.87 15.10 7.93
N LEU A 143 -1.59 15.43 8.03
CA LEU A 143 -0.50 14.61 7.48
C LEU A 143 -0.31 13.35 8.32
N ARG A 144 0.04 12.25 7.67
CA ARG A 144 0.26 10.93 8.27
C ARG A 144 1.41 10.25 7.54
N PHE A 145 2.28 9.60 8.30
CA PHE A 145 3.40 8.82 7.78
C PHE A 145 3.28 7.40 8.32
N GLY A 146 3.74 6.42 7.54
CA GLY A 146 3.57 5.00 7.81
C GLY A 146 4.04 4.19 6.61
N HIS A 147 3.76 2.89 6.64
CA HIS A 147 4.32 1.94 5.67
C HIS A 147 3.44 1.73 4.42
N ASP A 148 4.07 1.14 3.42
CA ASP A 148 3.53 0.60 2.17
C ASP A 148 2.25 -0.24 2.36
N THR A 149 2.28 -1.25 3.23
CA THR A 149 1.20 -2.24 3.32
C THR A 149 -0.07 -1.71 4.02
N PRO A 150 -0.02 -0.85 5.05
CA PRO A 150 -1.19 -0.10 5.50
C PRO A 150 -1.82 0.79 4.43
N LEU A 151 -1.00 1.47 3.60
CA LEU A 151 -1.48 2.31 2.51
C LEU A 151 -2.19 1.46 1.45
N TYR A 152 -1.57 0.37 1.01
CA TYR A 152 -2.16 -0.53 0.02
C TYR A 152 -3.48 -1.15 0.51
N ARG A 153 -3.55 -1.60 1.77
CA ARG A 153 -4.79 -2.13 2.36
C ARG A 153 -5.89 -1.06 2.48
N LEU A 154 -5.54 0.21 2.68
CA LEU A 154 -6.50 1.33 2.60
C LEU A 154 -7.00 1.55 1.17
N LEU A 155 -6.12 1.51 0.16
CA LEU A 155 -6.53 1.58 -1.25
C LEU A 155 -7.45 0.40 -1.61
N ALA A 156 -7.10 -0.82 -1.23
CA ALA A 156 -7.91 -2.01 -1.43
C ALA A 156 -9.27 -1.95 -0.72
N LEU A 157 -9.34 -1.29 0.45
CA LEU A 157 -10.60 -1.02 1.16
C LEU A 157 -11.46 0.03 0.44
N LEU A 158 -10.85 1.10 -0.07
CA LEU A 158 -11.57 2.15 -0.81
C LEU A 158 -12.07 1.65 -2.18
N GLY A 159 -11.25 0.87 -2.88
CA GLY A 159 -11.52 0.36 -4.22
C GLY A 159 -11.48 1.46 -5.28
N PRO A 160 -10.32 2.05 -5.59
CA PRO A 160 -10.19 2.95 -6.74
C PRO A 160 -10.34 2.19 -8.06
N ASP A 161 -10.47 2.93 -9.15
CA ASP A 161 -10.61 2.42 -10.52
C ASP A 161 -9.34 1.71 -11.00
N ASN A 162 -8.17 2.22 -10.61
CA ASN A 162 -6.84 1.72 -10.99
C ASN A 162 -6.27 0.54 -10.16
N LEU A 163 -7.06 -0.06 -9.24
CA LEU A 163 -6.73 -1.34 -8.60
C LEU A 163 -7.60 -2.48 -9.16
N SER A 164 -7.07 -3.70 -9.16
CA SER A 164 -7.67 -4.88 -9.78
C SER A 164 -7.97 -6.00 -8.79
N ASP A 165 -9.16 -6.61 -8.91
CA ASP A 165 -9.55 -7.88 -8.29
C ASP A 165 -9.51 -9.06 -9.27
N GLU A 166 -9.16 -8.83 -10.55
CA GLU A 166 -9.04 -9.85 -11.59
C GLU A 166 -7.58 -10.20 -11.95
N GLN A 167 -6.63 -9.31 -11.63
CA GLN A 167 -5.22 -9.40 -12.01
C GLN A 167 -4.31 -8.79 -10.92
N THR A 168 -3.06 -9.25 -10.86
CA THR A 168 -2.03 -8.69 -9.97
C THR A 168 -1.73 -7.22 -10.27
N ASP A 169 -1.86 -6.36 -9.25
CA ASP A 169 -1.50 -4.93 -9.32
C ASP A 169 0.04 -4.73 -9.43
N GLU A 170 0.47 -3.73 -10.19
CA GLU A 170 1.90 -3.38 -10.39
C GLU A 170 2.43 -2.48 -9.26
N MET A 171 3.31 -3.00 -8.39
CA MET A 171 3.68 -2.30 -7.14
C MET A 171 4.50 -1.02 -7.36
N ASP A 172 5.32 -0.95 -8.41
CA ASP A 172 6.05 0.26 -8.82
C ASP A 172 5.12 1.43 -9.20
N LYS A 173 3.89 1.14 -9.64
CA LYS A 173 2.88 2.15 -9.99
C LYS A 173 1.96 2.48 -8.82
N VAL A 174 1.58 1.47 -8.04
CA VAL A 174 0.61 1.61 -6.95
C VAL A 174 1.28 2.07 -5.65
N ILE A 175 2.37 1.41 -5.22
CA ILE A 175 3.10 1.69 -3.97
C ILE A 175 4.62 1.85 -4.20
N PRO A 176 5.08 2.81 -5.03
CA PRO A 176 6.50 3.18 -5.10
C PRO A 176 7.04 3.73 -3.77
N MET A 177 8.35 3.95 -3.69
CA MET A 177 8.94 4.70 -2.59
C MET A 177 8.31 6.10 -2.47
N ALA A 178 8.00 6.51 -1.24
CA ALA A 178 7.21 7.70 -0.91
C ALA A 178 5.76 7.75 -1.51
N ALA A 179 5.17 6.57 -1.82
CA ALA A 179 3.76 6.48 -2.21
C ALA A 179 2.82 7.18 -1.22
N ASN A 180 1.80 7.86 -1.76
CA ASN A 180 0.93 8.72 -0.97
C ASN A 180 -0.51 8.75 -1.50
N LEU A 181 -1.48 8.69 -0.58
CA LEU A 181 -2.90 8.91 -0.86
C LEU A 181 -3.33 10.26 -0.29
N GLN A 182 -3.74 11.18 -1.15
CA GLN A 182 -4.22 12.51 -0.80
C GLN A 182 -5.74 12.58 -0.97
N MET A 183 -6.41 13.26 -0.03
CA MET A 183 -7.86 13.51 -0.06
C MET A 183 -8.09 15.01 0.12
N VAL A 184 -8.41 15.71 -0.96
CA VAL A 184 -8.56 17.17 -0.97
C VAL A 184 -10.05 17.53 -0.98
N PHE A 185 -10.48 18.28 0.02
CA PHE A 185 -11.88 18.64 0.26
C PHE A 185 -12.13 20.07 -0.20
N TYR A 186 -13.03 20.24 -1.16
CA TYR A 186 -13.42 21.52 -1.75
C TYR A 186 -14.87 21.85 -1.38
N TYR A 187 -15.16 23.12 -1.14
CA TYR A 187 -16.51 23.64 -0.95
C TYR A 187 -16.61 25.05 -1.53
N ASN A 188 -17.83 25.53 -1.77
CA ASN A 188 -18.05 26.92 -2.20
C ASN A 188 -18.17 27.83 -0.95
N PRO A 189 -17.28 28.82 -0.76
CA PRO A 189 -17.30 29.69 0.43
C PRO A 189 -18.54 30.62 0.47
N ASP A 190 -19.05 31.06 -0.68
CA ASP A 190 -20.26 31.89 -0.80
C ASP A 190 -21.54 31.13 -0.39
N LYS A 191 -21.41 29.81 -0.18
CA LYS A 191 -22.47 28.89 0.24
C LYS A 191 -22.09 28.10 1.50
N GLU A 192 -21.13 28.60 2.29
CA GLU A 192 -20.72 27.98 3.55
C GLU A 192 -21.77 28.20 4.64
N GLU A 193 -22.31 27.10 5.16
CA GLU A 193 -23.05 27.04 6.43
C GLU A 193 -22.28 26.08 7.34
N LYS A 194 -22.05 26.43 8.61
CA LYS A 194 -21.29 25.56 9.54
C LYS A 194 -22.21 24.80 10.50
N PRO A 195 -21.98 23.49 10.73
CA PRO A 195 -20.97 22.64 10.07
C PRO A 195 -21.31 22.35 8.61
N LEU A 196 -20.29 22.26 7.76
CA LEU A 196 -20.44 21.96 6.33
C LEU A 196 -21.14 20.61 6.14
N LYS A 197 -22.29 20.62 5.45
CA LYS A 197 -23.07 19.42 5.13
C LYS A 197 -22.33 18.64 4.03
N PRO A 198 -22.38 17.30 4.01
CA PRO A 198 -21.69 16.50 2.99
C PRO A 198 -22.01 16.89 1.54
N GLN A 199 -23.20 17.43 1.29
CA GLN A 199 -23.66 17.89 -0.03
C GLN A 199 -23.04 19.23 -0.49
N GLN A 200 -22.42 19.99 0.42
CA GLN A 200 -21.66 21.22 0.11
C GLN A 200 -20.19 20.92 -0.26
N VAL A 201 -19.76 19.65 -0.17
CA VAL A 201 -18.35 19.25 -0.22
C VAL A 201 -18.07 18.29 -1.38
N ILE A 202 -17.03 18.58 -2.15
CA ILE A 202 -16.49 17.72 -3.21
C ILE A 202 -15.13 17.18 -2.74
N VAL A 203 -14.88 15.88 -2.92
CA VAL A 203 -13.62 15.23 -2.52
C VAL A 203 -12.85 14.78 -3.76
N LYS A 204 -11.61 15.27 -3.92
CA LYS A 204 -10.65 14.78 -4.91
C LYS A 204 -9.73 13.78 -4.23
N PHE A 205 -9.69 12.55 -4.76
CA PHE A 205 -8.71 11.54 -4.37
C PHE A 205 -7.52 11.59 -5.33
N MET A 206 -6.31 11.47 -4.80
CA MET A 206 -5.10 11.32 -5.61
C MET A 206 -4.19 10.25 -5.02
N LEU A 207 -3.70 9.33 -5.85
CA LEU A 207 -2.64 8.38 -5.50
C LEU A 207 -1.38 8.79 -6.24
N ASN A 208 -0.27 8.95 -5.52
CA ASN A 208 1.03 9.32 -6.09
C ASN A 208 0.91 10.59 -6.95
N GLU A 209 0.18 11.58 -6.41
CA GLU A 209 -0.21 12.86 -7.04
C GLU A 209 -1.14 12.79 -8.28
N HIS A 210 -1.38 11.60 -8.84
CA HIS A 210 -2.33 11.37 -9.94
C HIS A 210 -3.77 11.18 -9.44
N VAL A 211 -4.75 11.67 -10.20
CA VAL A 211 -6.18 11.59 -9.84
C VAL A 211 -6.72 10.17 -10.03
N ILE A 212 -7.47 9.66 -9.05
CA ILE A 212 -8.12 8.34 -9.10
C ILE A 212 -9.64 8.48 -8.87
N LEU A 213 -10.44 7.55 -9.39
CA LEU A 213 -11.88 7.49 -9.15
C LEU A 213 -12.20 6.36 -8.17
N ILE A 214 -12.84 6.65 -7.04
CA ILE A 214 -13.28 5.60 -6.11
C ILE A 214 -14.50 4.88 -6.70
N LYS A 215 -14.37 3.59 -7.02
CA LYS A 215 -15.46 2.74 -7.51
C LYS A 215 -16.56 2.72 -6.45
N LYS A 216 -17.72 3.30 -6.75
CA LYS A 216 -18.90 3.23 -5.87
C LYS A 216 -19.37 1.77 -5.79
N ARG A 217 -18.95 1.04 -4.75
CA ARG A 217 -19.22 -0.40 -4.57
C ARG A 217 -20.67 -0.74 -4.94
N PRO A 218 -20.92 -1.74 -5.80
CA PRO A 218 -22.27 -2.16 -6.12
C PRO A 218 -22.96 -2.68 -4.86
N THR A 219 -24.21 -2.27 -4.63
CA THR A 219 -24.98 -2.60 -3.42
C THR A 219 -25.48 -4.04 -3.34
N LYS A 220 -24.94 -4.95 -4.16
CA LYS A 220 -25.23 -6.38 -4.07
C LYS A 220 -24.49 -6.94 -2.85
N PRO A 221 -25.15 -7.69 -1.96
CA PRO A 221 -24.46 -8.32 -0.84
C PRO A 221 -23.44 -9.32 -1.39
N CYS A 222 -22.22 -9.29 -0.85
CA CYS A 222 -21.26 -10.37 -1.07
C CYS A 222 -21.93 -11.70 -0.66
N ALA A 223 -21.81 -12.73 -1.51
CA ALA A 223 -22.48 -14.00 -1.27
C ALA A 223 -22.08 -14.55 0.11
N ARG A 224 -23.07 -15.06 0.87
CA ARG A 224 -22.85 -15.51 2.24
C ARG A 224 -21.78 -16.60 2.26
N MET A 225 -20.68 -16.32 2.95
CA MET A 225 -19.67 -17.32 3.30
C MET A 225 -20.36 -18.48 4.04
N PRO A 226 -20.29 -19.72 3.53
CA PRO A 226 -20.78 -20.86 4.28
C PRO A 226 -19.81 -21.12 5.43
N LEU A 227 -20.25 -20.88 6.66
CA LEU A 227 -19.52 -21.29 7.86
C LEU A 227 -19.36 -22.82 7.83
N ARG A 228 -18.14 -23.28 8.07
CA ARG A 228 -17.74 -24.66 8.37
C ARG A 228 -16.82 -24.63 9.59
#